data_AF-A0A919HZP2-F1
#
_entry.id   AF-A0A919HZP2-F1
#
_cell.length_a   1.000
_cell.length_b   1.000
_cell.length_c   1.000
_cell.angle_alpha   90.00
_cell.angle_beta   90.00
_cell.angle_gamma   90.00
#
_symmetry.space_group_name_H-M   'P 1'
#
loop_
_entity.id
_entity.type
_entity.pdbx_description
1 polymer ?
#
loop_
_entity_poly.entity_id
_entity_poly.type
_entity_poly.pdbx_seq_one_letter_code
_entity_poly.pdbx_strand_id
1 'polypeptide(L)'
;MQSAADDTGLPMLVVRAPFNPVWQRLPGALEKVGMKVTDSTRSQGSMALTYKPLSDSSWQELGARDPQLVSGDYKLQVGDLDNRSSLQFIDPKGHTLTQSQNDALVAVFQAAFNK
;
A
#
# COMPACT_ATOMS: atom_id res chain seq x y z
N MET A 1 9.91 2.70 -5.31
CA MET A 1 9.27 3.00 -4.02
C MET A 1 10.32 2.87 -2.93
N GLN A 2 10.13 3.49 -1.77
CA GLN A 2 11.06 3.35 -0.64
C GLN A 2 10.27 3.30 0.67
N SER A 3 10.80 2.58 1.67
CA SER A 3 10.29 2.61 3.04
C SER A 3 10.78 3.88 3.76
N ALA A 4 9.94 4.45 4.61
CA ALA A 4 10.22 5.64 5.41
C ALA A 4 9.40 5.60 6.70
N ALA A 5 9.59 6.61 7.56
CA ALA A 5 8.75 6.87 8.71
C ALA A 5 8.15 8.28 8.58
N ASP A 6 6.92 8.46 9.06
CA ASP A 6 6.29 9.78 9.17
C ASP A 6 6.90 10.62 10.31
N ASP A 7 6.41 11.84 10.51
CA ASP A 7 6.92 12.77 11.53
C ASP A 7 6.77 12.26 12.97
N THR A 8 5.96 11.21 13.19
CA THR A 8 5.76 10.55 14.49
C THR A 8 6.55 9.24 14.61
N GLY A 9 7.31 8.86 13.58
CA GLY A 9 8.10 7.64 13.54
C GLY A 9 7.32 6.41 13.06
N LEU A 10 6.09 6.55 12.57
CA LEU A 10 5.29 5.42 12.12
C LEU A 10 5.62 5.04 10.66
N PRO A 11 5.65 3.74 10.32
CA PRO A 11 6.07 3.29 9.00
C PRO A 11 5.15 3.78 7.87
N MET A 12 5.75 4.16 6.75
CA MET A 12 5.05 4.49 5.51
C MET A 12 5.89 4.14 4.28
N LEU A 13 5.25 4.01 3.13
CA LEU A 13 5.94 3.95 1.84
C LEU A 13 5.98 5.34 1.21
N VAL A 14 7.04 5.64 0.47
CA VAL A 14 7.13 6.85 -0.35
C VAL A 14 7.24 6.47 -1.83
N VAL A 15 6.30 7.00 -2.62
CA VAL A 15 6.22 6.85 -4.07
C VAL A 15 6.80 8.09 -4.75
N ARG A 16 7.65 7.90 -5.77
CA ARG A 16 8.27 8.99 -6.54
C ARG A 16 7.36 9.49 -7.65
N ALA A 17 6.19 9.96 -7.27
CA ALA A 17 5.25 10.65 -8.14
C ALA A 17 4.31 11.51 -7.28
N PRO A 18 3.74 12.61 -7.83
CA PRO A 18 2.77 13.44 -7.12
C PRO A 18 1.48 12.69 -6.75
N PHE A 19 0.67 13.26 -5.85
CA PHE A 19 -0.56 12.65 -5.35
C PHE A 19 -1.51 12.18 -6.47
N ASN A 20 -1.82 13.06 -7.44
CA ASN A 20 -2.83 12.77 -8.47
C ASN A 20 -2.54 11.50 -9.31
N PRO A 21 -1.35 11.33 -9.92
CA PRO A 21 -1.04 10.12 -10.66
C PRO A 21 -0.94 8.88 -9.77
N VAL A 22 -0.48 9.01 -8.52
CA VAL A 22 -0.46 7.89 -7.57
C VAL A 22 -1.88 7.45 -7.24
N TRP A 23 -2.75 8.39 -6.87
CA TRP A 23 -4.16 8.15 -6.56
C TRP A 23 -4.90 7.43 -7.69
N GLN A 24 -4.68 7.85 -8.94
CA GLN A 24 -5.33 7.24 -10.10
C GLN A 24 -4.87 5.80 -10.38
N ARG A 25 -3.61 5.48 -10.07
CA ARG A 25 -3.02 4.17 -10.36
C ARG A 25 -3.16 3.17 -9.21
N LEU A 26 -3.37 3.66 -7.99
CA LEU A 26 -3.44 2.83 -6.79
C LEU A 26 -4.46 1.69 -6.89
N PRO A 27 -5.72 1.89 -7.32
CA PRO A 27 -6.70 0.80 -7.35
C PRO A 27 -6.22 -0.41 -8.18
N GLY A 28 -5.63 -0.18 -9.35
CA GLY A 28 -5.10 -1.25 -10.19
C GLY A 28 -3.86 -1.93 -9.61
N ALA A 29 -2.98 -1.19 -8.92
CA ALA A 29 -1.83 -1.77 -8.23
C ALA A 29 -2.25 -2.58 -6.99
N LEU A 30 -3.23 -2.10 -6.24
CA LEU A 30 -3.79 -2.74 -5.05
C LEU A 30 -4.47 -4.06 -5.41
N GLU A 31 -5.25 -4.09 -6.49
CA GLU A 31 -5.93 -5.31 -6.95
C GLU A 31 -4.94 -6.44 -7.28
N LYS A 32 -3.80 -6.12 -7.90
CA LYS A 32 -2.73 -7.09 -8.22
C LYS A 32 -2.08 -7.72 -6.99
N VAL A 33 -2.23 -7.11 -5.81
CA VAL A 33 -1.63 -7.58 -4.55
C VAL A 33 -2.68 -8.13 -3.58
N GLY A 34 -3.90 -8.38 -4.06
CA GLY A 34 -4.98 -8.94 -3.24
C GLY A 34 -5.69 -7.91 -2.36
N MET A 35 -5.50 -6.61 -2.61
CA MET A 35 -6.18 -5.52 -1.92
C MET A 35 -7.27 -4.93 -2.79
N LYS A 36 -8.54 -5.21 -2.48
CA LYS A 36 -9.68 -4.63 -3.19
C LYS A 36 -10.07 -3.29 -2.58
N VAL A 37 -10.14 -2.23 -3.37
CA VAL A 37 -10.70 -0.94 -2.93
C VAL A 37 -12.22 -1.08 -2.80
N THR A 38 -12.76 -0.81 -1.61
CA THR A 38 -14.20 -0.86 -1.30
C THR A 38 -14.82 0.52 -1.23
N ASP A 39 -14.06 1.53 -0.83
CA ASP A 39 -14.46 2.94 -0.83
C ASP A 39 -13.22 3.84 -0.99
N SER A 40 -13.39 5.06 -1.46
CA SER A 40 -12.31 6.03 -1.55
C SER A 40 -12.82 7.47 -1.48
N THR A 41 -12.20 8.28 -0.62
CA THR A 41 -12.48 9.71 -0.48
C THR A 41 -11.23 10.50 -0.82
N ARG A 42 -11.13 10.98 -2.07
CA ARG A 42 -9.94 11.67 -2.59
C ARG A 42 -9.59 12.94 -1.82
N SER A 43 -10.58 13.74 -1.43
CA SER A 43 -10.37 14.97 -0.64
C SER A 43 -9.78 14.72 0.74
N GLN A 44 -9.85 13.49 1.24
CA GLN A 44 -9.27 13.05 2.50
C GLN A 44 -8.01 12.19 2.32
N GLY A 45 -7.61 11.90 1.07
CA GLY A 45 -6.50 10.99 0.78
C GLY A 45 -6.73 9.56 1.29
N SER A 46 -7.98 9.12 1.47
CA SER A 46 -8.28 7.86 2.16
C SER A 46 -8.91 6.82 1.23
N MET A 47 -8.41 5.58 1.26
CA MET A 47 -9.04 4.41 0.63
C MET A 47 -9.35 3.34 1.68
N ALA A 48 -10.55 2.78 1.64
CA ALA A 48 -10.90 1.57 2.37
C ALA A 48 -10.60 0.36 1.50
N LEU A 49 -9.94 -0.64 2.07
CA LEU A 49 -9.46 -1.82 1.38
C LEU A 49 -9.94 -3.08 2.09
N THR A 50 -10.24 -4.13 1.32
CA THR A 50 -10.33 -5.50 1.86
C THR A 50 -9.16 -6.30 1.29
N TYR A 51 -8.28 -6.78 2.17
CA TYR A 51 -7.13 -7.60 1.81
C TYR A 51 -7.42 -9.09 1.98
N LYS A 52 -7.09 -9.86 0.95
CA LYS A 52 -7.00 -11.31 0.99
C LYS A 52 -5.62 -11.72 0.43
N PRO A 53 -4.82 -12.51 1.19
CA PRO A 53 -3.55 -13.00 0.69
C PRO A 53 -3.70 -13.75 -0.64
N LEU A 54 -2.74 -13.52 -1.53
CA LEU A 54 -2.64 -14.28 -2.78
C LEU A 54 -2.17 -15.71 -2.49
N SER A 55 -2.37 -16.62 -3.44
CA SER A 55 -1.69 -17.92 -3.40
C SER A 55 -0.19 -17.77 -3.63
N ASP A 56 0.61 -18.73 -3.15
CA ASP A 56 2.06 -18.76 -3.39
C ASP A 56 2.43 -18.63 -4.88
N SER A 57 1.67 -19.31 -5.76
CA SER A 57 1.85 -19.22 -7.21
C SER A 57 1.61 -17.80 -7.75
N SER A 58 0.61 -17.11 -7.22
CA SER A 58 0.26 -15.74 -7.64
C SER A 58 1.32 -14.73 -7.14
N TRP A 59 1.86 -14.92 -5.94
CA TRP A 59 3.01 -14.15 -5.46
C TRP A 59 4.24 -14.34 -6.35
N GLN A 60 4.53 -15.60 -6.72
CA GLN A 60 5.62 -15.92 -7.64
C GLN A 60 5.42 -15.28 -9.02
N GLU A 61 4.21 -15.35 -9.59
CA GLU A 61 3.87 -14.71 -10.87
C GLU A 61 3.99 -13.18 -10.81
N LEU A 62 3.61 -12.57 -9.69
CA LEU A 62 3.81 -11.14 -9.46
C LEU A 62 5.31 -10.78 -9.37
N GLY A 63 6.16 -11.72 -8.94
CA GLY A 63 7.58 -11.50 -8.71
C GLY A 63 7.86 -10.91 -7.31
N ALA A 64 7.00 -11.16 -6.34
CA ALA A 64 7.12 -10.69 -4.96
C ALA A 64 6.91 -11.84 -3.97
N ARG A 65 7.18 -11.59 -2.68
CA ARG A 65 6.92 -12.53 -1.58
C ARG A 65 5.75 -12.04 -0.74
N ASP A 66 5.05 -12.97 -0.08
CA ASP A 66 3.98 -12.62 0.84
C ASP A 66 4.48 -11.66 1.95
N PRO A 67 3.86 -10.48 2.11
CA PRO A 67 4.27 -9.49 3.10
C PRO A 67 3.88 -9.83 4.55
N GLN A 68 3.31 -11.02 4.81
CA GLN A 68 2.86 -11.49 6.13
C GLN A 68 1.83 -10.54 6.76
N LEU A 69 0.93 -10.03 5.92
CA LEU A 69 -0.23 -9.25 6.37
C LEU A 69 -1.38 -10.19 6.73
N VAL A 70 -2.15 -9.82 7.75
CA VAL A 70 -3.36 -10.57 8.11
C VAL A 70 -4.48 -10.24 7.14
N SER A 71 -5.28 -11.24 6.75
CA SER A 71 -6.52 -10.99 6.00
C SER A 71 -7.44 -10.05 6.78
N GLY A 72 -8.08 -9.08 6.12
CA GLY A 72 -9.03 -8.18 6.77
C GLY A 72 -9.18 -6.84 6.05
N ASP A 73 -9.90 -5.94 6.71
CA ASP A 73 -10.15 -4.59 6.19
C ASP A 73 -9.07 -3.62 6.66
N TYR A 74 -8.49 -2.91 5.70
CA TYR A 74 -7.41 -1.95 5.91
C TYR A 74 -7.86 -0.56 5.49
N LYS A 75 -7.25 0.45 6.09
CA LYS A 75 -7.29 1.81 5.59
C LYS A 75 -5.94 2.17 5.00
N LEU A 76 -5.94 2.71 3.78
CA LEU A 76 -4.77 3.31 3.16
C LEU A 76 -4.93 4.84 3.19
N GLN A 77 -3.98 5.50 3.84
CA GLN A 77 -3.81 6.94 3.78
C GLN A 77 -2.76 7.32 2.74
N VAL A 78 -3.12 8.24 1.86
CA VAL A 78 -2.30 8.76 0.77
C VAL A 78 -2.03 10.23 1.05
N GLY A 79 -0.79 10.58 1.34
CA GLY A 79 -0.37 11.96 1.58
C GLY A 79 0.28 12.59 0.36
N ASP A 80 0.06 13.89 0.18
CA ASP A 80 0.77 14.70 -0.80
C ASP A 80 2.11 15.17 -0.23
N LEU A 81 3.21 14.84 -0.90
CA LEU A 81 4.56 15.26 -0.56
C LEU A 81 5.17 16.05 -1.74
N ASP A 82 4.33 16.83 -2.45
CA ASP A 82 4.65 17.61 -3.64
C ASP A 82 5.04 16.72 -4.83
N ASN A 83 6.33 16.51 -5.07
CA ASN A 83 6.81 15.62 -6.13
C ASN A 83 6.74 14.12 -5.78
N ARG A 84 6.24 13.80 -4.59
CA ARG A 84 6.13 12.45 -4.02
C ARG A 84 4.77 12.24 -3.39
N SER A 85 4.47 11.00 -3.01
CA SER A 85 3.32 10.67 -2.18
C SER A 85 3.70 9.69 -1.09
N SER A 86 3.13 9.85 0.10
CA SER A 86 3.20 8.84 1.15
C SER A 86 2.04 7.86 1.04
N LEU A 87 2.27 6.61 1.38
CA LEU A 87 1.27 5.55 1.54
C LEU A 87 1.43 4.96 2.94
N GLN A 88 0.45 5.15 3.80
CA GLN A 88 0.44 4.59 5.15
C GLN A 88 -0.74 3.62 5.29
N PHE A 89 -0.42 2.37 5.62
CA PHE A 89 -1.41 1.31 5.82
C PHE A 89 -1.75 1.18 7.29
N ILE A 90 -3.05 1.14 7.58
CA ILE A 90 -3.61 0.98 8.91
C ILE A 90 -4.41 -0.32 8.90
N ASP A 91 -4.08 -1.21 9.82
CA ASP A 91 -4.62 -2.55 9.96
C ASP A 91 -6.07 -2.56 10.47
N PRO A 92 -6.75 -3.74 10.47
CA PRO A 92 -8.12 -3.85 10.96
C PRO A 92 -8.31 -3.46 12.43
N LYS A 93 -7.23 -3.36 13.21
CA LYS A 93 -7.23 -2.95 14.62
C LYS A 93 -6.93 -1.45 14.79
N GLY A 94 -6.70 -0.72 13.71
CA GLY A 94 -6.38 0.70 13.74
C GLY A 94 -4.90 1.01 13.96
N HIS A 95 -4.00 0.03 13.84
CA HIS A 95 -2.56 0.24 13.99
C HIS A 95 -1.88 0.38 12.64
N THR A 96 -0.85 1.23 12.56
CA THR A 96 0.05 1.18 11.41
C THR A 96 0.77 -0.15 11.35
N LEU A 97 1.14 -0.57 10.14
CA LEU A 97 1.96 -1.78 9.95
C LEU A 97 3.27 -1.70 10.73
N THR A 98 3.85 -2.86 11.02
CA THR A 98 5.21 -2.93 11.54
C THR A 98 6.22 -2.47 10.48
N GLN A 99 7.43 -2.08 10.91
CA GLN A 99 8.50 -1.71 9.98
C GLN A 99 8.82 -2.84 9.00
N SER A 100 8.87 -4.10 9.47
CA SER A 100 9.18 -5.26 8.62
C SER A 100 8.09 -5.53 7.58
N GLN A 101 6.82 -5.37 7.94
CA GLN A 101 5.70 -5.47 6.99
C GLN A 101 5.75 -4.34 5.96
N ASN A 102 6.03 -3.11 6.39
CA ASN A 102 6.18 -1.97 5.50
C ASN A 102 7.36 -2.16 4.53
N ASP A 103 8.50 -2.65 5.01
CA ASP A 103 9.66 -2.95 4.16
C ASP A 103 9.35 -4.05 3.13
N ALA A 104 8.60 -5.10 3.54
CA ALA A 104 8.16 -6.14 2.61
C ALA A 104 7.25 -5.59 1.50
N LEU A 105 6.39 -4.62 1.84
CA LEU A 105 5.50 -3.98 0.87
C LEU A 105 6.24 -3.15 -0.19
N VAL A 106 7.49 -2.72 0.05
CA VAL A 106 8.29 -2.02 -0.97
C VAL A 106 8.44 -2.87 -2.23
N ALA A 107 8.85 -4.13 -2.07
CA ALA A 107 9.05 -5.06 -3.19
C ALA A 107 7.73 -5.43 -3.87
N VAL A 108 6.68 -5.66 -3.06
CA VAL A 108 5.33 -5.99 -3.53
C VAL A 108 4.78 -4.89 -4.43
N PHE A 109 4.78 -3.64 -3.97
CA PHE A 109 4.25 -2.54 -4.78
C PHE A 109 5.18 -2.15 -5.93
N GLN A 110 6.50 -2.28 -5.80
CA GLN A 110 7.40 -2.15 -6.96
C GLN A 110 7.02 -3.11 -8.08
N ALA A 111 6.74 -4.37 -7.76
CA ALA A 111 6.27 -5.35 -8.74
C ALA A 111 4.90 -4.98 -9.33
N ALA A 112 3.95 -4.59 -8.47
CA ALA A 112 2.58 -4.26 -8.90
C ALA A 112 2.50 -3.04 -9.85
N PHE A 113 3.34 -2.02 -9.61
CA PHE A 113 3.40 -0.81 -10.45
C PHE A 113 4.18 -1.01 -11.76
N ASN A 114 5.01 -2.05 -11.86
CA ASN A 114 5.81 -2.35 -13.06
C ASN A 114 5.18 -3.39 -13.99
N LYS A 115 4.20 -4.15 -13.51
CA LYS A 115 3.27 -4.92 -14.36
C LYS A 115 2.14 -4.03 -14.85
#